data_AF-A0A2M7KMB2-F1
#
_entry.id   AF-A0A2M7KMB2-F1
#
_cell.length_a   1.000
_cell.length_b   1.000
_cell.length_c   1.000
_cell.angle_alpha   90.00
_cell.angle_beta   90.00
_cell.angle_gamma   90.00
#
_symmetry.space_group_name_H-M   'P 1'
#
loop_
_entity.id
_entity.type
_entity.pdbx_description
1 polymer ?
#
loop_
_entity_poly.entity_id
_entity_poly.type
_entity_poly.pdbx_seq_one_letter_code
_entity_poly.pdbx_strand_id
1 'polypeptide(L)'
;MKRRLHRPAAFTLIELLVVIAIIAILSSVLLPSLTTANDRANLAVCQAHLEQVGLSARQFVEDNDRFPTNLDELYDRRYLDDDTVLTCSKTGKQFHYRQLTGKWDRKDRLCCCVNPSRKTLPHGRGKAQAELLASGHAQLVRR
;
A
#
# COMPACT_ATOMS: atom_id res chain seq x y z
N MET A 1 -13.17 51.84 43.70
CA MET A 1 -12.97 50.44 43.24
C MET A 1 -11.54 50.28 42.69
N LYS A 2 -10.64 49.61 43.42
CA LYS A 2 -9.24 49.38 42.98
C LYS A 2 -9.17 48.04 42.22
N ARG A 3 -9.05 48.08 40.90
CA ARG A 3 -8.81 46.89 40.07
C ARG A 3 -7.34 46.48 40.24
N ARG A 4 -7.08 45.31 40.84
CA ARG A 4 -5.73 44.72 40.85
C ARG A 4 -5.42 44.24 39.43
N LEU A 5 -4.46 44.88 38.76
CA LEU A 5 -3.90 44.41 37.50
C LEU A 5 -3.14 43.10 37.77
N HIS A 6 -3.69 41.99 37.29
CA HIS A 6 -3.06 40.68 37.35
C HIS A 6 -1.83 40.70 36.42
N ARG A 7 -0.62 40.69 36.99
CA ARG A 7 0.60 40.55 36.19
C ARG A 7 0.59 39.15 35.55
N PRO A 8 0.78 39.03 34.23
CA PRO A 8 0.87 37.73 33.60
C PRO A 8 2.07 36.97 34.18
N ALA A 9 1.86 35.73 34.58
CA ALA A 9 2.93 34.84 35.01
C ALA A 9 3.92 34.65 33.85
N ALA A 10 5.19 34.94 34.09
CA ALA A 10 6.25 34.67 33.12
C ALA A 10 6.61 33.17 33.20
N PHE A 11 6.65 32.51 32.05
CA PHE A 11 7.02 31.10 31.93
C PHE A 11 8.49 30.92 32.32
N THR A 12 8.79 29.95 33.17
CA THR A 12 10.19 29.63 33.51
C THR A 12 10.80 28.71 32.46
N LEU A 13 12.10 28.82 32.23
CA LEU A 13 12.84 27.96 31.30
C LEU A 13 12.76 26.47 31.74
N ILE A 14 12.71 26.23 33.04
CA ILE A 14 12.59 24.89 33.63
C ILE A 14 11.23 24.25 33.31
N GLU A 15 10.13 25.01 33.42
CA GLU A 15 8.80 24.52 33.05
C GLU A 15 8.74 24.07 31.58
N LEU A 16 9.37 24.83 30.67
CA LEU A 16 9.44 24.46 29.27
C LEU A 16 10.30 23.19 29.04
N LEU A 17 11.43 23.08 29.76
CA LEU A 17 12.36 21.97 29.62
C LEU A 17 11.76 20.64 30.10
N VAL A 18 11.01 20.65 31.20
CA VAL A 18 10.34 19.44 31.70
C VAL A 18 9.25 18.97 30.74
N VAL A 19 8.49 19.89 30.14
CA VAL A 19 7.42 19.54 29.19
C VAL A 19 7.98 18.85 27.95
N ILE A 20 9.04 19.39 27.34
CA ILE A 20 9.65 18.75 26.17
C ILE A 20 10.26 17.39 26.52
N ALA A 21 10.79 17.21 27.74
CA ALA A 21 11.31 15.92 28.19
C ALA A 21 10.20 14.87 28.29
N ILE A 22 9.02 15.24 28.83
CA ILE A 22 7.87 14.33 28.90
C ILE A 22 7.35 13.99 27.50
N ILE A 23 7.23 14.97 26.60
CA ILE A 23 6.80 14.73 25.20
C ILE A 23 7.78 13.79 24.48
N ALA A 24 9.09 13.95 24.68
CA ALA A 24 10.11 13.09 24.10
C ALA A 24 9.95 11.63 24.54
N ILE A 25 9.75 11.37 25.83
CA ILE A 25 9.53 10.02 26.37
C ILE A 25 8.27 9.39 25.77
N LEU A 26 7.13 10.10 25.79
CA LEU A 26 5.87 9.59 25.24
C LEU A 26 5.95 9.32 23.73
N SER A 27 6.52 10.25 22.97
CA SER A 27 6.66 10.12 21.51
C SER A 27 7.55 8.95 21.09
N SER A 28 8.59 8.62 21.86
CA SER A 28 9.52 7.52 21.56
C SER A 28 8.83 6.14 21.48
N VAL A 29 7.76 5.95 22.24
CA VAL A 29 6.97 4.71 22.25
C VAL A 29 5.88 4.73 21.15
N LEU A 30 5.32 5.90 20.85
CA LEU A 30 4.23 6.05 19.88
C LEU A 30 4.68 5.92 18.42
N LEU A 31 5.84 6.49 18.07
CA LEU A 31 6.36 6.52 16.69
C LEU A 31 6.53 5.13 16.04
N PRO A 32 7.20 4.13 16.65
CA PRO A 32 7.38 2.82 16.04
C PRO A 32 6.05 2.05 15.88
N SER A 33 5.10 2.27 16.78
CA SER A 33 3.77 1.65 16.66
C SER A 33 3.02 2.18 15.42
N LEU A 34 3.07 3.50 15.21
CA LEU A 34 2.39 4.16 14.09
C LEU A 34 2.96 3.74 12.72
N THR A 35 4.27 3.55 12.58
CA THR A 35 4.88 3.11 11.31
C THR A 35 4.42 1.70 10.93
N THR A 36 4.35 0.78 11.89
CA THR A 36 3.87 -0.59 11.63
C THR A 36 2.39 -0.64 11.28
N ALA A 37 1.56 0.21 11.92
CA ALA A 37 0.14 0.32 11.61
C ALA A 37 -0.11 0.83 10.18
N ASN A 38 0.60 1.89 9.77
CA ASN A 38 0.55 2.41 8.41
C ASN A 38 1.02 1.38 7.38
N ASP A 39 2.07 0.62 7.67
CA ASP A 39 2.55 -0.43 6.78
C ASP A 39 1.50 -1.53 6.57
N ARG A 40 0.78 -1.94 7.62
CA ARG A 40 -0.32 -2.90 7.50
C ARG A 40 -1.50 -2.33 6.72
N ALA A 41 -1.84 -1.07 6.94
CA ALA A 41 -2.90 -0.38 6.20
C ALA A 41 -2.57 -0.33 4.69
N ASN A 42 -1.36 0.07 4.33
CA ASN A 42 -0.89 0.10 2.95
C ASN A 42 -0.92 -1.30 2.29
N LEU A 43 -0.61 -2.36 3.04
CA LEU A 43 -0.70 -3.73 2.53
C LEU A 43 -2.14 -4.17 2.28
N ALA A 44 -3.06 -3.83 3.18
CA ALA A 44 -4.48 -4.12 3.01
C ALA A 44 -5.04 -3.42 1.76
N VAL A 45 -4.68 -2.14 1.54
CA VAL A 45 -5.05 -1.40 0.33
C VAL A 45 -4.44 -2.04 -0.92
N CYS A 46 -3.14 -2.36 -0.90
CA CYS A 46 -2.49 -3.06 -2.01
C CYS A 46 -3.16 -4.39 -2.36
N GLN A 47 -3.61 -5.14 -1.36
CA GLN A 47 -4.35 -6.38 -1.58
C GLN A 47 -5.69 -6.09 -2.27
N ALA A 48 -6.46 -5.12 -1.78
CA ALA A 48 -7.75 -4.75 -2.36
C ALA A 48 -7.60 -4.28 -3.83
N HIS A 49 -6.58 -3.48 -4.13
CA HIS A 49 -6.28 -3.06 -5.51
C HIS A 49 -5.99 -4.27 -6.41
N LEU A 50 -5.17 -5.23 -5.95
CA LEU A 50 -4.91 -6.46 -6.70
C LEU A 50 -6.17 -7.31 -6.91
N GLU A 51 -7.09 -7.35 -5.94
CA GLU A 51 -8.38 -8.02 -6.10
C GLU A 51 -9.24 -7.33 -7.17
N GLN A 52 -9.31 -5.99 -7.19
CA GLN A 52 -10.02 -5.23 -8.22
C GLN A 52 -9.42 -5.48 -9.61
N VAL A 53 -8.09 -5.48 -9.74
CA VAL A 53 -7.41 -5.88 -10.98
C VAL A 53 -7.77 -7.30 -11.38
N GLY A 54 -7.80 -8.24 -10.42
CA GLY A 54 -8.15 -9.64 -10.70
C GLY A 54 -9.58 -9.83 -11.21
N LEU A 55 -10.54 -9.12 -10.62
CA LEU A 55 -11.93 -9.11 -11.08
C LEU A 55 -12.03 -8.57 -12.51
N SER A 56 -11.39 -7.43 -12.77
CA SER A 56 -11.41 -6.78 -14.06
C SER A 56 -10.69 -7.58 -15.14
N ALA A 57 -9.57 -8.24 -14.77
CA ALA A 57 -8.86 -9.15 -15.66
C ALA A 57 -9.69 -10.39 -16.00
N ARG A 58 -10.51 -10.91 -15.08
CA ARG A 58 -11.43 -12.02 -15.38
C ARG A 58 -12.53 -11.58 -16.35
N GLN A 59 -13.14 -10.42 -16.13
CA GLN A 59 -14.12 -9.86 -17.06
C GLN A 59 -13.51 -9.68 -18.45
N PHE A 60 -12.29 -9.14 -18.52
CA PHE A 60 -11.55 -9.03 -19.78
C PHE A 60 -11.32 -10.38 -20.46
N VAL A 61 -10.97 -11.42 -19.70
CA VAL A 61 -10.78 -12.78 -20.24
C VAL A 61 -12.10 -13.36 -20.74
N GLU A 62 -13.21 -13.13 -20.04
CA GLU A 62 -14.55 -13.56 -20.47
C GLU A 62 -14.94 -12.92 -21.81
N ASP A 63 -14.55 -11.66 -22.04
CA ASP A 63 -14.89 -10.93 -23.26
C ASP A 63 -13.90 -11.16 -24.43
N ASN A 64 -12.64 -11.52 -24.15
CA ASN A 64 -11.56 -11.57 -25.15
C ASN A 64 -10.84 -12.93 -25.27
N ASP A 65 -11.24 -13.93 -24.47
CA ASP A 65 -10.63 -15.28 -24.41
C ASP A 65 -9.12 -15.30 -24.14
N ARG A 66 -8.57 -14.21 -23.62
CA ARG A 66 -7.15 -14.08 -23.29
C ARG A 66 -6.94 -13.16 -22.10
N PHE A 67 -5.83 -13.36 -21.40
CA PHE A 67 -5.37 -12.37 -20.44
C PHE A 67 -4.91 -11.07 -21.14
N PRO A 68 -4.99 -9.92 -20.47
CA PRO A 68 -4.49 -8.66 -21.02
C PRO A 68 -2.98 -8.74 -21.28
N THR A 69 -2.47 -7.94 -22.21
CA THR A 69 -1.01 -7.93 -22.51
C THR A 69 -0.24 -7.14 -21.45
N ASN A 70 -0.86 -6.09 -20.94
CA ASN A 70 -0.39 -5.22 -19.86
C ASN A 70 -1.57 -4.79 -18.99
N LEU A 71 -1.29 -4.23 -17.81
CA LEU A 71 -2.33 -3.73 -16.91
C LEU A 71 -3.10 -2.54 -17.49
N ASP A 72 -2.43 -1.69 -18.27
CA ASP A 72 -3.00 -0.48 -18.85
C ASP A 72 -4.12 -0.79 -19.85
N GLU A 73 -4.08 -1.95 -20.51
CA GLU A 73 -5.15 -2.42 -21.40
C GLU A 73 -6.50 -2.53 -20.67
N LEU A 74 -6.52 -2.86 -19.37
CA LEU A 74 -7.76 -2.91 -18.58
C LEU A 74 -8.37 -1.52 -18.39
N TYR A 75 -7.54 -0.49 -18.24
CA TYR A 75 -7.99 0.90 -18.13
C TYR A 75 -8.42 1.46 -19.49
N ASP A 76 -7.59 1.28 -20.53
CA ASP A 76 -7.86 1.77 -21.88
C ASP A 76 -9.17 1.19 -22.45
N ARG A 77 -9.49 -0.06 -22.10
CA ARG A 77 -10.71 -0.77 -22.52
C ARG A 77 -11.88 -0.59 -21.55
N ARG A 78 -11.75 0.26 -20.52
CA ARG A 78 -12.79 0.59 -19.52
C ARG A 78 -13.30 -0.58 -18.68
N TYR A 79 -12.43 -1.53 -18.34
CA TYR A 79 -12.70 -2.51 -17.28
C TYR A 79 -12.34 -1.97 -15.89
N LEU A 80 -11.42 -0.99 -15.84
CA LEU A 80 -11.15 -0.18 -14.66
C LEU A 80 -11.55 1.28 -14.91
N ASP A 81 -12.20 1.88 -13.92
CA ASP A 81 -12.53 3.32 -13.93
C ASP A 81 -11.38 4.21 -13.41
N ASP A 82 -10.45 3.64 -12.64
CA ASP A 82 -9.39 4.37 -11.92
C ASP A 82 -8.02 3.70 -12.12
N ASP A 83 -7.04 4.45 -12.64
CA ASP A 83 -5.68 3.96 -12.92
C ASP A 83 -4.84 3.79 -11.63
N THR A 84 -5.23 4.45 -10.54
CA THR A 84 -4.51 4.36 -9.26
C THR A 84 -4.54 2.94 -8.68
N VAL A 85 -5.58 2.16 -9.01
CA VAL A 85 -5.73 0.75 -8.67
C VAL A 85 -4.64 -0.13 -9.32
N LEU A 86 -4.01 0.33 -10.40
CA LEU A 86 -2.89 -0.37 -11.03
C LEU A 86 -1.56 -0.13 -10.29
N THR A 87 -1.55 0.66 -9.23
CA THR A 87 -0.34 1.08 -8.51
C THR A 87 -0.30 0.63 -7.05
N CYS A 88 0.91 0.54 -6.52
CA CYS A 88 1.17 0.17 -5.14
C CYS A 88 0.99 1.36 -4.20
N SER A 89 0.04 1.27 -3.26
CA SER A 89 -0.26 2.31 -2.25
C SER A 89 0.97 2.79 -1.46
N LYS A 90 2.00 1.95 -1.29
CA LYS A 90 3.21 2.29 -0.54
C LYS A 90 4.30 2.97 -1.39
N THR A 91 4.37 2.65 -2.69
CA THR A 91 5.50 3.11 -3.54
C THR A 91 5.06 4.02 -4.68
N GLY A 92 3.76 4.09 -5.00
CA GLY A 92 3.22 4.77 -6.18
C GLY A 92 3.62 4.14 -7.51
N LYS A 93 4.34 3.02 -7.49
CA LYS A 93 4.78 2.31 -8.71
C LYS A 93 3.70 1.34 -9.16
N GLN A 94 3.54 1.22 -10.47
CA GLN A 94 2.64 0.25 -11.09
C GLN A 94 2.97 -1.19 -10.64
N PHE A 95 1.94 -2.02 -10.51
CA PHE A 95 2.12 -3.43 -10.25
C PHE A 95 2.89 -4.11 -11.37
N HIS A 96 3.72 -5.07 -10.99
CA HIS A 96 4.41 -5.86 -11.98
C HIS A 96 3.45 -6.91 -12.54
N TYR A 97 3.08 -6.75 -13.80
CA TYR A 97 2.32 -7.72 -14.55
C TYR A 97 3.25 -8.77 -15.17
N ARG A 98 2.90 -10.04 -15.02
CA ARG A 98 3.47 -11.13 -15.80
C ARG A 98 2.41 -11.57 -16.81
N GLN A 99 2.69 -11.30 -18.08
CA GLN A 99 1.90 -11.88 -19.15
C GLN A 99 2.04 -13.40 -19.10
N LEU A 100 0.90 -14.04 -19.05
CA LEU A 100 0.76 -15.45 -19.23
C LEU A 100 0.82 -15.69 -20.76
N THR A 101 1.82 -16.47 -21.28
CA THR A 101 1.86 -17.15 -22.64
C THR A 101 1.75 -18.73 -22.61
N GLY A 102 0.76 -19.37 -23.28
CA GLY A 102 0.54 -20.85 -23.26
C GLY A 102 -0.49 -21.44 -22.27
N LYS A 103 -0.15 -22.57 -21.61
CA LYS A 103 -0.98 -23.25 -20.59
C LYS A 103 -0.74 -22.61 -19.21
N TRP A 104 -1.80 -22.20 -18.53
CA TRP A 104 -1.75 -21.65 -17.16
C TRP A 104 -2.26 -22.64 -16.14
N ASP A 105 -1.75 -22.51 -14.92
CA ASP A 105 -2.39 -23.02 -13.71
C ASP A 105 -3.00 -21.87 -12.91
N ARG A 106 -4.03 -22.16 -12.12
CA ARG A 106 -4.68 -21.23 -11.19
C ARG A 106 -3.71 -20.67 -10.14
N LYS A 107 -2.58 -21.34 -9.93
CA LYS A 107 -1.50 -20.95 -9.00
C LYS A 107 -0.43 -20.07 -9.64
N ASP A 108 -0.50 -19.85 -10.94
CA ASP A 108 0.42 -18.91 -11.59
C ASP A 108 0.16 -17.49 -11.09
N ARG A 109 1.21 -16.68 -11.07
CA ARG A 109 1.12 -15.29 -10.62
C ARG A 109 0.97 -14.38 -11.79
N LEU A 110 -0.12 -13.64 -11.77
CA LEU A 110 -0.49 -12.67 -12.78
C LEU A 110 0.13 -11.31 -12.46
N CYS A 111 -0.01 -10.84 -11.21
CA CYS A 111 0.55 -9.55 -10.78
C CYS A 111 1.29 -9.67 -9.44
N CYS A 112 2.26 -8.80 -9.20
CA CYS A 112 2.86 -8.64 -7.88
C CYS A 112 3.16 -7.18 -7.53
N CYS A 113 3.06 -6.86 -6.24
CA CYS A 113 3.38 -5.52 -5.77
C CYS A 113 4.89 -5.26 -5.80
N VAL A 114 5.32 -4.04 -6.11
CA VAL A 114 6.75 -3.68 -6.11
C VAL A 114 7.32 -3.79 -4.69
N ASN A 115 8.52 -4.35 -4.56
CA ASN A 115 9.16 -4.51 -3.25
C ASN A 115 9.74 -3.16 -2.77
N PRO A 116 9.21 -2.57 -1.68
CA PRO A 116 9.69 -1.27 -1.19
C PRO A 116 11.13 -1.35 -0.64
N SER A 117 11.55 -2.50 -0.11
CA SER A 117 12.89 -2.69 0.50
C SER A 117 14.02 -2.84 -0.50
N ARG A 118 13.76 -3.28 -1.74
CA ARG A 118 14.81 -3.53 -2.75
C ARG A 118 14.74 -2.63 -3.98
N LYS A 119 13.77 -1.70 -4.06
CA LYS A 119 13.49 -0.82 -5.22
C LYS A 119 13.42 -1.52 -6.60
N THR A 120 13.39 -2.84 -6.63
CA THR A 120 13.40 -3.71 -7.80
C THR A 120 12.09 -4.48 -7.88
N LEU A 121 11.67 -4.82 -9.11
CA LEU A 121 10.49 -5.64 -9.36
C LEU A 121 10.72 -7.01 -8.71
N PRO A 122 9.80 -7.50 -7.85
CA PRO A 122 9.98 -8.78 -7.22
C PRO A 122 9.68 -9.91 -8.19
N HIS A 123 10.73 -10.48 -8.78
CA HIS A 123 10.63 -11.71 -9.56
C HIS A 123 10.99 -12.93 -8.68
N GLY A 124 9.98 -13.65 -8.18
CA GLY A 124 10.16 -14.87 -7.38
C GLY A 124 9.15 -15.03 -6.24
N ARG A 125 8.86 -16.27 -5.78
CA ARG A 125 8.02 -16.51 -4.59
C ARG A 125 8.67 -15.86 -3.37
N GLY A 126 7.89 -15.16 -2.54
CA GLY A 126 8.42 -14.52 -1.33
C GLY A 126 9.05 -13.14 -1.51
N LYS A 127 9.11 -12.61 -2.75
CA LYS A 127 9.78 -11.32 -3.02
C LYS A 127 8.84 -10.12 -3.04
N ALA A 128 7.55 -10.31 -3.31
CA ALA A 128 6.53 -9.27 -3.20
C ALA A 128 5.90 -9.29 -1.80
N GLN A 129 5.12 -8.27 -1.47
CA GLN A 129 4.31 -8.24 -0.24
C GLN A 129 2.88 -8.73 -0.49
N ALA A 130 2.37 -8.54 -1.71
CA ALA A 130 1.08 -9.01 -2.18
C ALA A 130 1.19 -9.47 -3.64
N GLU A 131 0.45 -10.52 -3.99
CA GLU A 131 0.46 -11.14 -5.32
C GLU A 131 -0.96 -11.51 -5.74
N LEU A 132 -1.27 -11.33 -7.02
CA LEU A 132 -2.50 -11.78 -7.66
C LEU A 132 -2.22 -13.08 -8.41
N LEU A 133 -3.01 -14.11 -8.11
CA LEU A 133 -2.95 -15.37 -8.83
C LEU A 133 -3.80 -15.32 -10.11
N ALA A 134 -3.47 -16.18 -11.09
CA ALA A 134 -4.27 -16.39 -12.29
C ALA A 134 -5.67 -16.93 -11.97
N SER A 135 -5.85 -17.55 -10.80
CA SER A 135 -7.18 -17.82 -10.27
C SER A 135 -8.03 -16.57 -10.10
N GLY A 136 -7.43 -15.39 -9.94
CA GLY A 136 -8.04 -14.08 -9.62
C GLY A 136 -8.10 -13.76 -8.13
N HIS A 137 -7.51 -14.60 -7.27
CA HIS A 137 -7.36 -14.29 -5.84
C HIS A 137 -6.07 -13.52 -5.57
N ALA A 138 -6.17 -12.37 -4.91
CA ALA A 138 -5.02 -11.70 -4.32
C ALA A 138 -4.72 -12.29 -2.95
N GLN A 139 -3.44 -12.38 -2.61
CA GLN A 139 -2.99 -12.82 -1.30
C GLN A 139 -1.75 -12.08 -0.85
N LEU A 140 -1.61 -11.91 0.46
CA LEU A 140 -0.38 -11.40 1.07
C LEU A 140 0.68 -12.51 1.08
N VAL A 141 1.87 -12.16 0.64
CA VAL A 141 3.03 -13.05 0.66
C VAL A 141 3.65 -12.99 2.04
N ARG A 142 3.33 -13.98 2.87
CA ARG A 142 4.01 -14.14 4.16
C ARG A 142 5.46 -14.54 3.88
N ARG A 143 6.41 -13.75 4.39
CA ARG A 143 7.84 -14.10 4.39
C ARG A 143 8.11 -15.25 5.35
#